data_AF-A0A2C0EER3-F1
#
_entry.id   AF-A0A2C0EER3-F1
#
_cell.length_a   1.000
_cell.length_b   1.000
_cell.length_c   1.000
_cell.angle_alpha   90.00
_cell.angle_beta   90.00
_cell.angle_gamma   90.00
#
_symmetry.space_group_name_H-M   'P 1'
#
loop_
_entity.id
_entity.type
_entity.pdbx_description
1 polymer ?
#
loop_
_entity_poly.entity_id
_entity_poly.type
_entity_poly.pdbx_seq_one_letter_code
_entity_poly.pdbx_strand_id
1 'polypeptide(L)'
;MIDYRIISRENYSNKIGELVTMLEHTRDVTLSEISNLNQSDLDFLPNGNSNTIGSLLSHIAAMEFVHQVISFEKRDLTENEYLKWRISLELGDKAREGIKKQSLDYYLNELSQVRENTLTYLKSKQDSWLFEE
;
A
#
# COMPACT_ATOMS: atom_id res chain seq x y z
N MET A 1 6.06 -11.14 17.04
CA MET A 1 5.77 -12.38 16.28
C MET A 1 4.53 -12.10 15.47
N ILE A 2 4.58 -12.31 14.15
CA ILE A 2 3.44 -12.08 13.25
C ILE A 2 2.35 -13.13 13.55
N ASP A 3 1.11 -12.70 13.73
CA ASP A 3 -0.04 -13.60 13.86
C ASP A 3 -0.52 -14.03 12.47
N TYR A 4 -0.68 -15.34 12.26
CA TYR A 4 -1.11 -15.93 10.98
C TYR A 4 -2.59 -16.31 10.98
N ARG A 5 -3.30 -16.10 12.09
CA ARG A 5 -4.73 -16.39 12.18
C ARG A 5 -5.52 -15.22 11.61
N ILE A 6 -6.48 -15.52 10.74
CA ILE A 6 -7.47 -14.55 10.29
C ILE A 6 -8.65 -14.61 11.24
N ILE A 7 -8.69 -13.67 12.18
CA ILE A 7 -9.80 -13.46 13.12
C ILE A 7 -10.38 -12.09 12.83
N SER A 8 -11.72 -11.98 12.81
CA SER A 8 -12.37 -10.70 12.56
C SER A 8 -11.98 -9.65 13.60
N ARG A 9 -11.49 -8.50 13.13
CA ARG A 9 -11.06 -7.40 14.00
C ARG A 9 -12.25 -6.71 14.69
N GLU A 10 -12.10 -6.45 15.97
CA GLU A 10 -13.13 -5.75 16.75
C GLU A 10 -13.43 -4.36 16.19
N ASN A 11 -14.67 -3.90 16.36
CA ASN A 11 -15.20 -2.63 15.85
C ASN A 11 -15.36 -2.55 14.31
N TYR A 12 -15.27 -3.69 13.63
CA TYR A 12 -15.69 -3.86 12.24
C TYR A 12 -16.84 -4.86 12.16
N SER A 13 -17.58 -4.86 11.06
CA SER A 13 -18.47 -5.98 10.71
C SER A 13 -17.65 -7.23 10.40
N ASN A 14 -18.26 -8.42 10.40
CA ASN A 14 -17.52 -9.67 10.49
C ASN A 14 -16.53 -9.83 9.32
N LYS A 15 -16.99 -9.65 8.09
CA LYS A 15 -16.17 -9.82 6.86
C LYS A 15 -15.25 -8.64 6.60
N ILE A 16 -15.68 -7.42 6.90
CA ILE A 16 -14.77 -6.27 6.92
C ILE A 16 -13.63 -6.50 7.92
N GLY A 17 -13.92 -7.01 9.12
CA GLY A 17 -12.92 -7.29 10.14
C GLY A 17 -11.95 -8.38 9.73
N GLU A 18 -12.40 -9.43 9.04
CA GLU A 18 -11.49 -10.44 8.44
C GLU A 18 -10.58 -9.82 7.37
N LEU A 19 -11.12 -8.94 6.51
CA LEU A 19 -10.34 -8.22 5.50
C LEU A 19 -9.29 -7.30 6.14
N VAL A 20 -9.66 -6.56 7.19
CA VAL A 20 -8.72 -5.73 7.95
C VAL A 20 -7.57 -6.57 8.50
N THR A 21 -7.85 -7.73 9.10
CA THR A 21 -6.81 -8.63 9.61
C THR A 21 -5.87 -9.13 8.51
N MET A 22 -6.39 -9.44 7.31
CA MET A 22 -5.55 -9.80 6.16
C MET A 22 -4.66 -8.64 5.70
N LEU A 23 -5.19 -7.41 5.66
CA LEU A 23 -4.43 -6.21 5.28
C LEU A 23 -3.31 -5.89 6.29
N GLU A 24 -3.59 -6.02 7.58
CA GLU A 24 -2.62 -5.82 8.67
C GLU A 24 -1.54 -6.89 8.62
N HIS A 25 -1.91 -8.17 8.52
CA HIS A 25 -0.95 -9.26 8.36
C HIS A 25 0.00 -9.03 7.18
N THR A 26 -0.56 -8.68 6.01
CA THR A 26 0.23 -8.39 4.80
C THR A 26 1.22 -7.25 5.04
N ARG A 27 0.81 -6.21 5.77
CA ARG A 27 1.70 -5.09 6.10
C ARG A 27 2.76 -5.50 7.10
N ASP A 28 2.41 -6.23 8.14
CA ASP A 28 3.36 -6.70 9.16
C ASP A 28 4.47 -7.57 8.54
N VAL A 29 4.11 -8.49 7.63
CA VAL A 29 5.09 -9.28 6.87
C VAL A 29 5.97 -8.35 6.02
N THR A 30 5.37 -7.44 5.26
CA THR A 30 6.13 -6.49 4.43
C THR A 30 7.14 -5.69 5.25
N LEU A 31 6.72 -5.16 6.41
CA LEU A 31 7.56 -4.37 7.30
C LEU A 31 8.67 -5.20 7.94
N SER A 32 8.37 -6.44 8.32
CA SER A 32 9.35 -7.37 8.88
C SER A 32 10.46 -7.70 7.87
N GLU A 33 10.11 -7.92 6.60
CA GLU A 33 11.08 -8.28 5.55
C GLU A 33 12.00 -7.10 5.18
N ILE A 34 11.53 -5.85 5.32
CA ILE A 34 12.31 -4.66 4.93
C ILE A 34 13.02 -3.97 6.09
N SER A 35 12.84 -4.42 7.34
CA SER A 35 13.22 -3.65 8.54
C SER A 35 14.71 -3.35 8.67
N ASN A 36 15.57 -4.17 8.05
CA ASN A 36 17.03 -4.06 8.14
C ASN A 36 17.68 -3.60 6.84
N LEU A 37 16.88 -3.19 5.84
CA LEU A 37 17.40 -2.75 4.56
C LEU A 37 18.04 -1.36 4.67
N ASN A 38 19.20 -1.22 4.05
CA ASN A 38 19.85 0.08 3.89
C ASN A 38 19.55 0.68 2.51
N GLN A 39 20.02 1.90 2.26
CA GLN A 39 19.77 2.60 1.00
C GLN A 39 20.22 1.81 -0.24
N SER A 40 21.35 1.11 -0.15
CA SER A 40 21.87 0.33 -1.28
C SER A 40 20.99 -0.88 -1.60
N ASP A 41 20.36 -1.49 -0.59
CA ASP A 41 19.38 -2.55 -0.80
C ASP A 41 18.08 -1.99 -1.42
N LEU A 42 17.61 -0.85 -0.92
CA LEU A 42 16.39 -0.20 -1.40
C LEU A 42 16.48 0.22 -2.87
N ASP A 43 17.66 0.70 -3.29
CA ASP A 43 17.94 1.16 -4.64
C ASP A 43 18.56 0.07 -5.53
N PHE A 44 18.77 -1.15 -5.00
CA PHE A 44 19.36 -2.24 -5.76
C PHE A 44 18.44 -2.63 -6.93
N LEU A 45 19.03 -2.70 -8.12
CA LEU A 45 18.35 -3.10 -9.35
C LEU A 45 18.93 -4.44 -9.83
N PRO A 46 18.21 -5.56 -9.69
CA PRO A 46 18.72 -6.88 -10.05
C PRO A 46 19.09 -7.03 -11.53
N ASN A 47 18.33 -6.39 -12.42
CA ASN A 47 18.60 -6.30 -13.86
C ASN A 47 17.85 -5.10 -14.46
N GLY A 48 18.18 -4.74 -15.71
CA GLY A 48 17.65 -3.55 -16.38
C GLY A 48 16.13 -3.48 -16.53
N ASN A 49 15.41 -4.61 -16.41
CA ASN A 49 13.96 -4.67 -16.53
C ASN A 49 13.24 -4.83 -15.18
N SER A 50 13.98 -4.94 -14.07
CA SER A 50 13.42 -5.07 -12.73
C SER A 50 12.93 -3.73 -12.16
N ASN A 51 12.28 -3.82 -11.00
CA ASN A 51 11.94 -2.71 -10.13
C ASN A 51 12.81 -2.80 -8.86
N THR A 52 13.22 -1.66 -8.32
CA THR A 52 13.93 -1.60 -7.03
C THR A 52 12.94 -1.82 -5.87
N ILE A 53 13.43 -2.21 -4.69
CA ILE A 53 12.57 -2.39 -3.51
C ILE A 53 11.84 -1.08 -3.19
N GLY A 54 12.53 0.06 -3.24
CA GLY A 54 11.91 1.38 -3.03
C GLY A 54 10.76 1.67 -4.00
N SER A 55 10.91 1.32 -5.28
CA SER A 55 9.83 1.48 -6.27
C SER A 55 8.63 0.57 -6.00
N LEU A 56 8.84 -0.66 -5.53
CA LEU A 56 7.77 -1.59 -5.17
C LEU A 56 7.02 -1.14 -3.91
N LEU A 57 7.72 -0.64 -2.90
CA LEU A 57 7.09 -0.07 -1.70
C LEU A 57 6.22 1.14 -2.05
N SER A 58 6.72 2.03 -2.92
CA SER A 58 5.95 3.15 -3.42
C SER A 58 4.73 2.71 -4.25
N HIS A 59 4.88 1.67 -5.06
CA HIS A 59 3.78 1.09 -5.83
C HIS A 59 2.67 0.51 -4.94
N ILE A 60 3.03 -0.18 -3.86
CA ILE A 60 2.06 -0.70 -2.88
C ILE A 60 1.22 0.46 -2.30
N ALA A 61 1.88 1.56 -1.90
CA ALA A 61 1.16 2.73 -1.38
C ALA A 61 0.24 3.37 -2.44
N ALA A 62 0.73 3.51 -3.67
CA ALA A 62 -0.03 4.08 -4.78
C ALA A 62 -1.27 3.24 -5.12
N MET A 63 -1.13 1.91 -5.18
CA MET A 63 -2.24 1.01 -5.49
C MET A 63 -3.31 1.02 -4.39
N GLU A 64 -2.91 1.09 -3.12
CA GLU A 64 -3.85 1.21 -2.01
C GLU A 64 -4.63 2.54 -2.09
N PHE A 65 -3.95 3.65 -2.38
CA PHE A 65 -4.60 4.95 -2.61
C PHE A 65 -5.59 4.92 -3.78
N VAL A 66 -5.21 4.34 -4.93
CA VAL A 66 -6.11 4.20 -6.09
C VAL A 66 -7.37 3.44 -5.73
N HIS A 67 -7.24 2.33 -4.98
CA HIS A 67 -8.41 1.56 -4.54
C HIS A 67 -9.26 2.33 -3.54
N GLN A 68 -8.70 3.24 -2.73
CA GLN A 68 -9.51 4.12 -1.88
C GLN A 68 -10.42 5.01 -2.73
N VAL A 69 -9.84 5.68 -3.72
CA VAL A 69 -10.57 6.60 -4.61
C VAL A 69 -11.66 5.85 -5.37
N ILE A 70 -11.33 4.72 -5.99
CA ILE A 70 -12.29 3.98 -6.80
C ILE A 70 -13.37 3.32 -5.91
N SER A 71 -13.01 2.73 -4.78
CA SER A 71 -13.94 1.93 -3.98
C SER A 71 -14.83 2.78 -3.08
N PHE A 72 -14.28 3.82 -2.44
CA PHE A 72 -15.01 4.63 -1.47
C PHE A 72 -15.55 5.93 -2.05
N GLU A 73 -14.80 6.57 -2.94
CA GLU A 73 -15.20 7.85 -3.53
C GLU A 73 -15.92 7.69 -4.87
N LYS A 74 -15.86 6.49 -5.48
CA LYS A 74 -16.57 6.12 -6.72
C LYS A 74 -16.28 7.10 -7.87
N ARG A 75 -15.02 7.50 -8.00
CA ARG A 75 -14.53 8.42 -9.03
C ARG A 75 -13.17 7.97 -9.56
N ASP A 76 -12.72 8.61 -10.63
CA ASP A 76 -11.35 8.51 -11.12
C ASP A 76 -10.41 9.42 -10.32
N LEU A 77 -9.10 9.19 -10.50
CA LEU A 77 -8.07 10.10 -10.01
C LEU A 77 -8.23 11.48 -10.65
N THR A 78 -8.11 12.52 -9.83
CA THR A 78 -7.88 13.87 -10.34
C THR A 78 -6.52 13.96 -11.01
N GLU A 79 -6.32 14.97 -11.86
CA GLU A 79 -5.03 15.20 -12.51
C GLU A 79 -3.90 15.37 -11.49
N ASN A 80 -4.14 16.07 -10.38
CA ASN A 80 -3.16 16.25 -9.32
C ASN A 80 -2.79 14.94 -8.60
N GLU A 81 -3.79 14.11 -8.29
CA GLU A 81 -3.55 12.79 -7.68
C GLU A 81 -2.81 11.86 -8.63
N TYR A 82 -3.19 11.86 -9.92
CA TYR A 82 -2.48 11.12 -10.94
C TYR A 82 -1.03 11.58 -11.03
N LEU A 83 -0.78 12.89 -11.13
CA LEU A 83 0.58 13.44 -11.19
C LEU A 83 1.42 13.06 -9.96
N LYS A 84 0.83 13.05 -8.76
CA LYS A 84 1.50 12.59 -7.54
C LYS A 84 1.92 11.11 -7.65
N TRP A 85 1.01 10.24 -8.08
CA TRP A 85 1.21 8.79 -8.01
C TRP A 85 1.72 8.15 -9.30
N ARG A 86 1.74 8.87 -10.42
CA ARG A 86 2.00 8.35 -11.76
C ARG A 86 3.24 7.50 -11.85
N ILE A 87 4.36 7.97 -11.29
CA ILE A 87 5.64 7.25 -11.37
C ILE A 87 5.55 5.92 -10.61
N SER A 88 4.92 5.92 -9.44
CA SER A 88 4.70 4.73 -8.62
C SER A 88 3.69 3.76 -9.23
N LEU A 89 2.69 4.27 -9.97
CA LEU A 89 1.69 3.46 -10.67
C LEU A 89 2.26 2.81 -11.95
N GLU A 90 2.94 3.58 -12.80
CA GLU A 90 3.46 3.11 -14.09
C GLU A 90 4.69 2.20 -13.93
N LEU A 91 5.46 2.35 -12.84
CA LEU A 91 6.75 1.69 -12.65
C LEU A 91 7.69 1.91 -13.87
N GLY A 92 8.58 0.96 -14.18
CA GLY A 92 9.41 0.98 -15.38
C GLY A 92 10.54 2.00 -15.33
N ASP A 93 10.99 2.48 -16.50
CA ASP A 93 12.16 3.35 -16.63
C ASP A 93 12.04 4.62 -15.79
N LYS A 94 10.88 5.26 -15.79
CA LYS A 94 10.65 6.49 -15.01
C LYS A 94 10.76 6.24 -13.51
N ALA A 95 10.23 5.12 -13.01
CA ALA A 95 10.39 4.76 -11.60
C ALA A 95 11.85 4.40 -11.28
N ARG A 96 12.51 3.69 -12.19
CA ARG A 96 13.95 3.40 -12.10
C ARG A 96 14.83 4.63 -12.17
N GLU A 97 14.37 5.78 -12.67
CA GLU A 97 15.12 7.03 -12.68
C GLU A 97 14.74 7.94 -11.50
N GLY A 98 13.44 8.02 -11.20
CA GLY A 98 12.87 8.98 -10.25
C GLY A 98 12.72 8.49 -8.82
N ILE A 99 12.52 7.18 -8.59
CA ILE A 99 12.37 6.60 -7.24
C ILE A 99 13.72 6.02 -6.80
N LYS A 100 14.58 6.90 -6.28
CA LYS A 100 15.88 6.54 -5.68
C LYS A 100 16.22 7.44 -4.51
N LYS A 101 17.18 7.02 -3.68
CA LYS A 101 17.77 7.82 -2.60
C LYS A 101 16.76 8.33 -1.57
N GLN A 102 15.58 7.72 -1.52
CA GLN A 102 14.61 7.94 -0.46
C GLN A 102 14.93 6.98 0.69
N SER A 103 14.79 7.47 1.92
CA SER A 103 15.01 6.65 3.11
C SER A 103 13.93 5.58 3.25
N LEU A 104 14.22 4.53 4.02
CA LEU A 104 13.19 3.56 4.41
C LEU A 104 11.99 4.26 5.07
N ASP A 105 12.25 5.19 5.99
CA ASP A 105 11.23 5.97 6.70
C ASP A 105 10.29 6.72 5.75
N TYR A 106 10.78 7.23 4.62
CA TYR A 106 9.93 7.87 3.62
C TYR A 106 8.85 6.89 3.11
N TYR A 107 9.25 5.68 2.74
CA TYR A 107 8.32 4.66 2.26
C TYR A 107 7.39 4.16 3.37
N LEU A 108 7.90 4.01 4.60
CA LEU A 108 7.11 3.62 5.75
C LEU A 108 6.00 4.65 6.04
N ASN A 109 6.31 5.94 5.95
CA ASN A 109 5.34 7.01 6.15
C ASN A 109 4.25 6.99 5.09
N GLU A 110 4.58 6.86 3.80
CA GLU A 110 3.58 6.77 2.74
C GLU A 110 2.68 5.53 2.92
N LEU A 111 3.26 4.37 3.23
CA LEU A 111 2.52 3.13 3.51
C LEU A 111 1.59 3.28 4.72
N SER A 112 2.05 3.92 5.81
CA SER A 112 1.22 4.17 7.01
C SER A 112 0.06 5.09 6.67
N GLN A 113 0.34 6.21 6.01
CA GLN A 113 -0.65 7.23 5.72
C GLN A 113 -1.80 6.71 4.86
N VAL A 114 -1.50 5.94 3.81
CA VAL A 114 -2.56 5.33 2.99
C VAL A 114 -3.31 4.27 3.80
N ARG A 115 -2.63 3.47 4.64
CA ARG A 115 -3.31 2.45 5.45
C ARG A 115 -4.28 3.04 6.46
N GLU A 116 -3.90 4.12 7.13
CA GLU A 116 -4.75 4.82 8.09
C GLU A 116 -6.06 5.29 7.42
N ASN A 117 -5.98 5.79 6.20
CA ASN A 117 -7.16 6.17 5.41
C ASN A 117 -8.02 4.95 5.07
N THR A 118 -7.42 3.86 4.57
CA THR A 118 -8.14 2.60 4.28
C THR A 118 -8.90 2.10 5.51
N LEU A 119 -8.23 2.05 6.67
CA LEU A 119 -8.85 1.56 7.90
C LEU A 119 -9.98 2.48 8.38
N THR A 120 -9.84 3.79 8.20
CA THR A 120 -10.88 4.77 8.50
C THR A 120 -12.11 4.57 7.61
N TYR A 121 -11.91 4.39 6.30
CA TYR A 121 -13.00 4.08 5.40
C TYR A 121 -13.68 2.76 5.75
N LEU A 122 -12.93 1.67 5.92
CA LEU A 122 -13.48 0.35 6.23
C LEU A 122 -14.26 0.35 7.54
N LYS A 123 -13.86 1.15 8.54
CA LYS A 123 -14.58 1.26 9.81
C LYS A 123 -15.99 1.85 9.66
N SER A 124 -16.21 2.64 8.60
CA SER A 124 -17.53 3.20 8.26
C SER A 124 -18.42 2.23 7.47
N LYS A 125 -17.92 1.05 7.07
CA LYS A 125 -18.62 0.11 6.19
C LYS A 125 -19.15 -1.12 6.94
N GLN A 126 -20.22 -1.68 6.39
CA GLN A 126 -20.81 -2.94 6.82
C GLN A 126 -20.52 -4.03 5.78
N ASP A 127 -20.67 -5.30 6.17
CA ASP A 127 -20.42 -6.44 5.27
C ASP A 127 -21.21 -6.34 3.95
N SER A 128 -22.43 -5.78 3.97
CA SER A 128 -23.21 -5.57 2.75
C SER A 128 -22.48 -4.73 1.70
N TRP A 129 -21.73 -3.70 2.12
CA TRP A 129 -20.95 -2.85 1.22
C TRP A 129 -19.84 -3.62 0.51
N LEU A 130 -19.24 -4.63 1.18
CA LEU A 130 -18.18 -5.45 0.59
C LEU A 130 -18.70 -6.35 -0.53
N PHE A 131 -20.01 -6.62 -0.56
CA PHE A 131 -20.68 -7.50 -1.51
C PHE A 131 -21.50 -6.75 -2.57
N GLU A 132 -21.42 -5.42 -2.62
CA GLU A 132 -22.03 -4.62 -3.67
C GLU A 132 -21.28 -4.87 -5.01
N GLU A 133 -22.03 -5.13 -6.09
CA GLU A 133 -21.52 -5.21 -7.48
C GLU A 133 -21.57 -3.86 -8.19
#